data_AF-A0AA88Y5E5-F1
#
_entry.id   AF-A0AA88Y5E5-F1
#
_cell.length_a   1.000
_cell.length_b   1.000
_cell.length_c   1.000
_cell.angle_alpha   90.00
_cell.angle_beta   90.00
_cell.angle_gamma   90.00
#
_symmetry.space_group_name_H-M   'P 1'
#
loop_
_entity.id
_entity.type
_entity.pdbx_description
1 polymer ?
#
loop_
_entity_poly.entity_id
_entity_poly.type
_entity_poly.pdbx_seq_one_letter_code
_entity_poly.pdbx_strand_id
1 'polypeptide(L)'
;MKFDDILVKLGEFGFYQKRLYLLLCLPAISVGSFMMSLVLTMETPKHRCKIPGLYNDSYQIQGAWHQDLINMTIPPPEHADLDDYSKCNIYVYPSNVTVGDHSRAVLTPCTEWVYDRSVFKTTFTTKINLVCDDSFWTSFAKMIFYLGVLVGDFLFGVLSDV
;
A
#
# COMPACT_ATOMS: atom_id res chain seq x y z
N MET A 1 -42.84 26.97 7.83
CA MET A 1 -41.85 27.34 8.86
C MET A 1 -40.53 26.73 8.45
N LYS A 2 -39.45 27.52 8.37
CA LYS A 2 -38.14 26.97 8.03
C LYS A 2 -37.55 26.31 9.28
N PHE A 3 -36.80 25.23 9.11
CA PHE A 3 -36.23 24.45 10.20
C PHE A 3 -35.37 25.31 11.16
N ASP A 4 -34.69 26.32 10.61
CA ASP A 4 -33.87 27.27 11.37
C ASP A 4 -34.68 28.10 12.39
N ASP A 5 -35.93 28.45 12.09
CA ASP A 5 -36.79 29.22 13.01
C ASP A 5 -37.18 28.41 14.25
N ILE A 6 -37.21 27.08 14.13
CA ILE A 6 -37.53 26.14 15.22
C ILE A 6 -36.30 25.96 16.12
N LEU A 7 -35.10 25.93 15.54
CA LEU A 7 -33.84 25.82 16.29
C LEU A 7 -33.59 27.04 17.19
N VAL A 8 -33.93 28.24 16.74
CA VAL A 8 -33.84 29.46 17.56
C VAL A 8 -34.80 29.42 18.76
N LYS A 9 -35.99 28.80 18.61
CA LYS A 9 -36.96 28.64 19.71
C LYS A 9 -36.59 27.55 20.71
N LEU A 10 -35.80 26.54 20.31
CA LEU A 10 -35.37 25.43 21.17
C LEU A 10 -34.12 25.77 22.01
N GLY A 11 -33.45 26.89 21.74
CA GLY A 11 -32.21 27.33 22.39
C GLY A 11 -30.96 26.93 21.59
N GLU A 12 -29.97 27.83 21.57
CA GLU A 12 -28.69 27.62 20.86
C GLU A 12 -27.93 26.37 21.34
N PHE A 13 -26.92 25.96 20.57
CA PHE A 13 -26.12 24.75 20.76
C PHE A 13 -25.44 24.69 22.16
N GLY A 14 -26.15 24.16 23.15
CA GLY A 14 -25.79 24.21 24.57
C GLY A 14 -24.69 23.22 24.96
N PHE A 15 -24.17 23.35 26.19
CA PHE A 15 -23.10 22.48 26.71
C PHE A 15 -23.46 20.98 26.69
N TYR A 16 -24.71 20.63 26.98
CA TYR A 16 -25.17 19.24 26.93
C TYR A 16 -25.19 18.69 25.50
N GLN A 17 -25.66 19.46 24.52
CA GLN A 17 -25.64 19.08 23.10
C GLN A 17 -24.22 18.92 22.58
N LYS A 18 -23.30 19.84 22.94
CA LYS A 18 -21.87 19.71 22.63
C LYS A 18 -21.25 18.44 23.22
N ARG A 19 -21.58 18.13 24.48
CA ARG A 19 -21.08 16.91 25.15
C ARG A 19 -21.62 15.64 24.48
N LEU A 20 -22.91 15.60 24.15
CA LEU A 20 -23.54 14.47 23.47
C LEU A 20 -22.95 14.27 22.07
N TYR A 21 -22.76 15.35 21.31
CA TYR A 21 -22.14 15.33 20.00
C TYR A 21 -20.70 14.80 20.06
N LEU A 22 -19.89 15.29 21.02
CA LEU A 22 -18.53 14.80 21.20
C LEU A 22 -18.49 13.30 21.53
N LEU A 23 -19.42 12.84 22.38
CA LEU A 23 -19.53 11.43 22.75
C LEU A 23 -19.94 10.55 21.55
N LEU A 24 -20.73 11.09 20.62
CA LEU A 24 -21.08 10.44 19.36
C LEU A 24 -19.90 10.40 18.36
N CYS A 25 -19.04 11.42 18.36
CA CYS A 25 -17.85 11.47 17.50
C CYS A 25 -16.77 10.47 17.89
N LEU A 26 -16.65 10.12 19.18
CA LEU A 26 -15.59 9.22 19.66
C LEU A 26 -15.62 7.83 18.97
N PRO A 27 -16.76 7.11 18.89
CA PRO A 27 -16.87 5.88 18.11
C PRO A 27 -16.54 6.07 16.64
N ALA A 28 -17.00 7.16 16.02
CA ALA A 28 -16.78 7.42 14.59
C ALA A 28 -15.28 7.57 14.26
N ILE A 29 -14.52 8.27 15.12
CA ILE A 29 -13.07 8.41 14.97
C ILE A 29 -12.37 7.04 15.11
N SER A 30 -12.83 6.22 16.06
CA SER A 30 -12.28 4.87 16.26
C SER A 30 -12.49 3.98 15.03
N VAL A 31 -13.69 3.98 14.44
CA VAL A 31 -14.00 3.23 13.23
C VAL A 31 -13.11 3.71 12.06
N GLY A 32 -13.01 5.03 11.84
CA GLY A 32 -12.13 5.58 10.80
C GLY A 32 -10.67 5.15 10.97
N SER A 33 -10.17 5.15 12.20
CA SER A 33 -8.80 4.72 12.51
C SER A 33 -8.58 3.23 12.21
N PHE A 34 -9.57 2.38 12.51
CA PHE A 34 -9.52 0.95 12.21
C PHE A 34 -9.49 0.70 10.70
N MET A 35 -10.34 1.39 9.93
CA MET A 35 -10.34 1.28 8.47
C MET A 35 -8.99 1.69 7.85
N MET A 36 -8.41 2.79 8.33
CA MET A 36 -7.09 3.25 7.84
C MET A 36 -5.97 2.28 8.20
N SER A 37 -6.06 1.61 9.34
CA SER A 37 -5.03 0.66 9.79
C SER A 37 -4.82 -0.49 8.79
N LEU A 38 -5.90 -0.99 8.17
CA LEU A 38 -5.80 -2.02 7.14
C LEU A 38 -5.04 -1.51 5.91
N VAL A 39 -5.40 -0.31 5.44
CA VAL A 39 -4.79 0.29 4.24
C VAL A 39 -3.29 0.48 4.46
N LEU A 40 -2.89 1.02 5.60
CA LEU A 40 -1.47 1.22 5.95
C LEU A 40 -0.69 -0.10 6.08
N THR A 41 -1.32 -1.14 6.63
CA THR A 41 -0.66 -2.44 6.86
C THR A 41 -0.46 -3.22 5.56
N MET A 42 -1.37 -3.04 4.60
CA MET A 42 -1.37 -3.70 3.29
C MET A 42 -0.82 -2.79 2.18
N GLU A 43 -0.12 -1.72 2.55
CA GLU A 43 0.49 -0.81 1.59
C GLU A 43 1.72 -1.47 0.94
N THR A 44 1.86 -1.28 -0.36
CA THR A 44 2.98 -1.78 -1.16
C THR A 44 3.94 -0.64 -1.44
N PRO A 45 5.03 -0.47 -0.66
CA PRO A 45 6.00 0.59 -0.93
C PRO A 45 6.68 0.36 -2.28
N LYS A 46 7.31 1.42 -2.81
CA LYS A 46 8.14 1.30 -4.02
C LYS A 46 9.18 0.20 -3.82
N HIS A 47 9.34 -0.63 -4.83
CA HIS A 47 10.19 -1.80 -4.75
C HIS A 47 10.77 -2.13 -6.11
N ARG A 48 11.87 -2.85 -6.07
CA ARG A 48 12.54 -3.41 -7.23
C ARG A 48 13.06 -4.80 -6.87
N CYS A 49 13.44 -5.56 -7.89
CA CYS A 49 14.04 -6.86 -7.67
C CYS A 49 15.38 -6.75 -6.94
N LYS A 50 15.66 -7.72 -6.08
CA LYS A 50 16.96 -7.85 -5.42
C LYS A 50 17.97 -8.39 -6.42
N ILE A 51 19.15 -7.78 -6.47
CA ILE A 51 20.19 -8.16 -7.42
C ILE A 51 20.84 -9.48 -6.95
N PRO A 52 20.89 -10.53 -7.79
CA PRO A 52 21.51 -11.80 -7.42
C PRO A 52 23.02 -11.61 -7.19
N GLY A 53 23.53 -12.15 -6.08
CA GLY A 53 24.95 -12.03 -5.69
C GLY A 53 25.28 -10.78 -4.87
N LEU A 54 24.35 -9.83 -4.69
CA LEU A 54 24.55 -8.67 -3.83
C LEU A 54 23.89 -8.89 -2.45
N TYR A 55 24.71 -9.17 -1.43
CA TYR A 55 24.22 -9.52 -0.09
C TYR A 55 23.61 -8.34 0.69
N ASN A 56 24.15 -7.13 0.52
CA ASN A 56 23.71 -5.94 1.25
C ASN A 56 22.96 -4.94 0.34
N ASP A 57 22.07 -5.49 -0.50
CA ASP A 57 21.26 -4.69 -1.42
C ASP A 57 20.20 -3.88 -0.67
N SER A 58 20.19 -2.57 -0.86
CA SER A 58 19.15 -1.66 -0.36
C SER A 58 18.45 -0.96 -1.50
N TYR A 59 17.16 -0.63 -1.33
CA TYR A 59 16.42 0.15 -2.32
C TYR A 59 17.09 1.50 -2.60
N GLN A 60 17.55 2.19 -1.55
CA GLN A 60 18.28 3.45 -1.66
C GLN A 60 19.64 3.27 -2.35
N ILE A 61 20.00 4.22 -3.21
CA ILE A 61 21.25 4.19 -3.98
C ILE A 61 22.43 4.40 -3.03
N GLN A 62 23.30 3.39 -2.92
CA GLN A 62 24.48 3.42 -2.04
C GLN A 62 25.69 4.15 -2.68
N GLY A 63 25.67 4.37 -4.00
CA GLY A 63 26.72 5.05 -4.74
C GLY A 63 26.57 4.85 -6.25
N ALA A 64 27.48 5.44 -7.04
CA ALA A 64 27.44 5.36 -8.51
C ALA A 64 27.51 3.91 -9.03
N TRP A 65 28.38 3.08 -8.43
CA TRP A 65 28.50 1.66 -8.78
C TRP A 65 27.19 0.89 -8.63
N HIS A 66 26.38 1.24 -7.63
CA HIS A 66 25.11 0.58 -7.34
C HIS A 66 24.05 0.98 -8.36
N GLN A 67 24.04 2.26 -8.75
CA GLN A 67 23.16 2.79 -9.78
C GLN A 67 23.47 2.18 -11.15
N ASP A 68 24.75 2.06 -11.53
CA ASP A 68 25.17 1.42 -12.77
C ASP A 68 24.74 -0.06 -12.79
N LEU A 69 24.92 -0.77 -11.67
CA LEU A 69 24.52 -2.16 -11.54
C LEU A 69 23.00 -2.34 -11.64
N ILE A 70 22.21 -1.46 -11.01
CA ILE A 70 20.75 -1.43 -11.14
C ILE A 70 20.36 -1.24 -12.61
N ASN A 71 20.94 -0.27 -13.30
CA ASN A 71 20.61 0.02 -14.70
C ASN A 71 20.96 -1.14 -15.65
N MET A 72 22.03 -1.88 -15.36
CA MET A 72 22.42 -3.06 -16.13
C MET A 72 21.55 -4.29 -15.84
N THR A 73 21.02 -4.43 -14.62
CA THR A 73 20.32 -5.65 -14.19
C THR A 73 18.80 -5.53 -14.24
N ILE A 74 18.26 -4.33 -14.03
CA ILE A 74 16.82 -4.11 -13.94
C ILE A 74 16.34 -3.47 -15.23
N PRO A 75 15.40 -4.10 -15.96
CA PRO A 75 14.86 -3.53 -17.17
C PRO A 75 14.18 -2.18 -16.90
N PRO A 76 14.21 -1.26 -17.88
CA PRO A 76 13.37 -0.08 -17.82
C PRO A 76 11.90 -0.47 -17.71
N PRO A 77 11.06 0.40 -17.15
CA PRO A 77 9.64 0.12 -17.01
C PRO A 77 9.00 -0.12 -18.38
N GLU A 78 8.04 -1.04 -18.42
CA GLU A 78 7.30 -1.42 -19.62
C GLU A 78 6.45 -0.25 -20.19
N HIS A 79 6.19 0.76 -19.35
CA HIS A 79 5.55 2.01 -19.72
C HIS A 79 6.51 3.19 -19.46
N ALA A 80 6.86 3.90 -20.53
CA ALA A 80 7.84 4.99 -20.54
C ALA A 80 7.47 6.22 -19.70
N ASP A 81 6.25 6.28 -19.17
CA ASP A 81 5.71 7.45 -18.46
C ASP A 81 5.99 7.46 -16.96
N LEU A 82 6.61 6.41 -16.41
CA LEU A 82 6.89 6.30 -14.98
C LEU A 82 8.41 6.23 -14.76
N ASP A 83 8.95 7.20 -14.03
CA ASP A 83 10.32 7.25 -13.51
C ASP A 83 10.51 6.18 -12.40
N ASP A 84 10.20 4.93 -12.73
CA ASP A 84 10.12 3.80 -11.81
C ASP A 84 10.80 2.57 -12.42
N TYR A 85 11.34 1.71 -11.57
CA TYR A 85 12.00 0.48 -12.03
C TYR A 85 10.97 -0.57 -12.42
N SER A 86 11.35 -1.51 -13.29
CA SER A 86 10.55 -2.72 -13.45
C SER A 86 10.51 -3.51 -12.12
N LYS A 87 9.30 -3.91 -11.72
CA LYS A 87 9.02 -4.45 -10.38
C LYS A 87 9.12 -5.97 -10.31
N CYS A 88 8.93 -6.63 -11.46
CA CYS A 88 8.62 -8.06 -11.53
C CYS A 88 9.67 -8.88 -12.27
N ASN A 89 10.49 -8.24 -13.10
CA ASN A 89 11.44 -8.93 -13.95
C ASN A 89 12.85 -8.39 -13.73
N ILE A 90 13.84 -9.26 -13.89
CA ILE A 90 15.26 -8.93 -13.81
C ILE A 90 16.02 -9.60 -14.95
N TYR A 91 17.08 -8.95 -15.43
CA TYR A 91 18.01 -9.55 -16.37
C TYR A 91 18.97 -10.48 -15.65
N VAL A 92 18.94 -11.75 -16.05
CA VAL A 92 19.92 -12.76 -15.62
C VAL A 92 20.91 -12.98 -16.74
N TYR A 93 22.19 -12.75 -16.44
CA TYR A 93 23.30 -12.93 -17.38
C TYR A 93 23.96 -14.29 -17.13
N PRO A 94 24.05 -15.17 -18.13
CA PRO A 94 24.83 -16.40 -18.00
C PRO A 94 26.32 -16.08 -17.84
N SER A 95 27.08 -17.00 -17.22
CA SER A 95 28.49 -16.80 -16.83
C SER A 95 29.43 -16.39 -17.99
N ASN A 96 29.03 -16.67 -19.23
CA ASN A 96 29.80 -16.37 -20.44
C ASN A 96 29.45 -15.02 -21.08
N VAL A 97 28.59 -14.22 -20.44
CA VAL A 97 28.11 -12.93 -20.93
C VAL A 97 28.53 -11.83 -19.96
N THR A 98 29.01 -10.72 -20.51
CA THR A 98 29.33 -9.52 -19.74
C THR A 98 28.04 -8.86 -19.25
N VAL A 99 27.99 -8.54 -17.95
CA VAL A 99 26.88 -7.80 -17.35
C VAL A 99 26.68 -6.48 -18.09
N GLY A 100 25.45 -6.20 -18.54
CA GLY A 100 25.09 -5.03 -19.36
C GLY A 100 24.88 -5.32 -20.85
N ASP A 101 25.24 -6.52 -21.35
CA ASP A 101 24.87 -6.93 -22.71
C ASP A 101 23.42 -7.48 -22.75
N HIS A 102 22.46 -6.57 -22.81
CA HIS A 102 21.03 -6.89 -22.80
C HIS A 102 20.58 -7.82 -23.94
N SER A 103 21.36 -7.94 -25.03
CA SER A 103 21.01 -8.77 -26.18
C SER A 103 21.01 -10.28 -25.88
N ARG A 104 21.80 -10.69 -24.87
CA ARG A 104 21.93 -12.08 -24.42
C ARG A 104 21.39 -12.29 -23.01
N ALA A 105 20.75 -11.28 -22.44
CA ALA A 105 20.17 -11.34 -21.12
C ALA A 105 18.84 -12.10 -21.16
N VAL A 106 18.60 -12.94 -20.16
CA VAL A 106 17.32 -13.63 -20.00
C VAL A 106 16.47 -12.87 -19.00
N LEU A 107 15.30 -12.40 -19.43
CA LEU A 107 14.29 -11.87 -18.52
C LEU A 107 13.71 -13.00 -17.68
N THR A 108 13.88 -12.89 -16.37
CA THR A 108 13.40 -13.89 -15.41
C THR A 108 12.53 -13.20 -14.35
N PRO A 109 11.42 -13.82 -13.91
CA PRO A 109 10.64 -13.29 -12.81
C PRO A 109 11.46 -13.27 -11.52
N CYS A 110 11.26 -12.23 -10.72
CA CYS A 110 12.00 -12.04 -9.49
C CYS A 110 11.47 -12.92 -8.36
N THR A 111 12.38 -13.43 -7.53
CA THR A 111 12.04 -14.24 -6.33
C THR A 111 12.17 -13.46 -5.03
N GLU A 112 13.00 -12.42 -5.03
CA GLU A 112 13.26 -11.56 -3.89
C GLU A 112 13.24 -10.09 -4.30
N TRP A 113 12.80 -9.23 -3.38
CA TRP A 113 12.63 -7.80 -3.62
C TRP A 113 13.30 -6.96 -2.54
N VAL A 114 13.75 -5.78 -2.94
CA VAL A 114 14.16 -4.72 -2.03
C VAL A 114 13.14 -3.59 -2.09
N TYR A 115 12.65 -3.22 -0.91
CA TYR A 115 11.60 -2.23 -0.73
C TYR A 115 12.17 -0.91 -0.21
N ASP A 116 11.57 0.21 -0.59
CA ASP A 116 11.85 1.49 0.02
C ASP A 116 11.34 1.50 1.47
N ARG A 117 12.25 1.79 2.40
CA ARG A 117 11.96 1.83 3.85
C ARG A 117 11.91 3.25 4.41
N SER A 118 11.88 4.26 3.54
CA SER A 118 11.82 5.69 3.90
C SER A 118 10.58 6.04 4.74
N VAL A 119 9.41 5.57 4.32
CA VAL A 119 8.12 5.80 4.99
C VAL A 119 7.74 4.62 5.89
N PHE A 120 7.73 3.41 5.33
CA PHE A 120 7.32 2.20 6.04
C PHE A 120 8.51 1.27 6.25
N LYS A 121 8.86 0.98 7.51
CA LYS A 121 9.93 0.03 7.80
C LYS A 121 9.59 -1.38 7.31
N THR A 122 8.38 -1.84 7.60
CA THR A 122 7.85 -3.15 7.19
C THR A 122 6.33 -3.07 7.09
N THR A 123 5.76 -3.54 6.00
CA THR A 123 4.31 -3.79 5.84
C THR A 123 4.06 -5.29 5.68
N PHE A 124 2.80 -5.72 5.77
CA PHE A 124 2.44 -7.12 5.55
C PHE A 124 2.88 -7.59 4.16
N THR A 125 2.62 -6.78 3.13
CA THR A 125 3.04 -7.05 1.76
C THR A 125 4.56 -7.24 1.65
N THR A 126 5.37 -6.42 2.32
CA THR A 126 6.84 -6.56 2.27
C THR A 126 7.38 -7.81 3.00
N LYS A 127 6.64 -8.36 3.96
CA LYS A 127 7.09 -9.52 4.74
C LYS A 127 6.93 -10.83 3.98
N ILE A 128 5.88 -10.93 3.18
CA ILE A 128 5.52 -12.15 2.44
C ILE A 128 5.59 -11.96 0.92
N ASN A 129 6.11 -10.82 0.45
CA ASN A 129 6.29 -10.48 -0.96
C ASN A 129 5.02 -10.64 -1.82
N LEU A 130 3.91 -10.05 -1.39
CA LEU A 130 2.67 -9.99 -2.18
C LEU A 130 2.75 -8.94 -3.30
N VAL A 131 3.65 -9.14 -4.25
CA VAL A 131 3.91 -8.25 -5.38
C VAL A 131 3.81 -9.04 -6.69
N CYS A 132 3.67 -8.34 -7.82
CA CYS A 132 3.60 -8.96 -9.15
C CYS A 132 2.45 -9.98 -9.25
N ASP A 133 2.75 -11.27 -9.47
CA ASP A 133 1.73 -12.33 -9.58
C ASP A 133 0.86 -12.43 -8.32
N ASP A 134 1.44 -12.19 -7.15
CA ASP A 134 0.75 -12.27 -5.86
C ASP A 134 0.07 -10.95 -5.45
N SER A 135 0.19 -9.88 -6.26
CA SER A 135 -0.43 -8.58 -5.95
C SER A 135 -1.94 -8.67 -5.80
N PHE A 136 -2.59 -9.58 -6.53
CA PHE A 136 -4.03 -9.83 -6.48
C PHE A 136 -4.53 -10.15 -5.05
N TRP A 137 -3.74 -10.86 -4.26
CA TRP A 137 -4.11 -11.23 -2.89
C TRP A 137 -4.31 -10.02 -1.99
N THR A 138 -3.54 -8.96 -2.18
CA THR A 138 -3.71 -7.72 -1.39
C THR A 138 -5.06 -7.06 -1.68
N SER A 139 -5.45 -6.99 -2.96
CA SER A 139 -6.74 -6.43 -3.38
C SER A 139 -7.89 -7.30 -2.94
N PHE A 140 -7.75 -8.63 -3.04
CA PHE A 140 -8.77 -9.58 -2.61
C PHE A 140 -9.02 -9.51 -1.10
N ALA A 141 -7.96 -9.42 -0.29
CA ALA A 141 -8.07 -9.25 1.16
C ALA A 141 -8.79 -7.94 1.54
N LYS A 142 -8.46 -6.83 0.88
CA LYS A 142 -9.15 -5.54 1.05
C LYS A 142 -10.63 -5.65 0.68
N MET A 143 -10.94 -6.32 -0.43
CA MET A 143 -12.32 -6.53 -0.89
C MET A 143 -13.15 -7.30 0.14
N ILE A 144 -12.66 -8.44 0.64
CA ILE A 144 -13.35 -9.23 1.65
C ILE A 144 -13.59 -8.41 2.92
N PHE A 145 -12.58 -7.65 3.35
CA PHE A 145 -12.71 -6.81 4.54
C PHE A 145 -13.84 -5.79 4.40
N TYR A 146 -13.86 -5.00 3.32
CA TYR A 146 -14.90 -3.99 3.11
C TYR A 146 -16.28 -4.61 2.86
N LEU A 147 -16.35 -5.79 2.27
CA LEU A 147 -17.60 -6.55 2.17
C LEU A 147 -18.13 -6.94 3.55
N GLY A 148 -17.24 -7.40 4.45
CA GLY A 148 -17.59 -7.71 5.83
C GLY A 148 -18.12 -6.49 6.58
N VAL A 149 -17.50 -5.32 6.37
CA VAL A 149 -17.97 -4.04 6.92
C VAL A 149 -19.38 -3.71 6.42
N LEU A 150 -19.61 -3.82 5.10
CA LEU A 150 -20.93 -3.54 4.50
C LEU A 150 -22.03 -4.44 5.07
N VAL A 151 -21.76 -5.74 5.20
CA VAL A 151 -22.71 -6.70 5.78
C VAL A 151 -22.96 -6.39 7.25
N GLY A 152 -21.90 -6.04 8.00
CA GLY A 152 -21.99 -5.61 9.39
C GLY A 152 -22.88 -4.39 9.55
N ASP A 153 -22.66 -3.34 8.76
CA ASP A 153 -23.45 -2.10 8.80
C ASP A 153 -24.94 -2.37 8.55
N PHE A 154 -25.27 -3.27 7.61
CA PHE A 154 -26.67 -3.63 7.35
C PHE A 154 -27.31 -4.36 8.56
N LEU A 155 -26.63 -5.34 9.14
CA LEU A 155 -27.15 -6.12 10.27
C LEU A 155 -27.27 -5.28 11.55
N PHE A 156 -26.21 -4.55 11.92
CA PHE A 156 -26.22 -3.70 13.11
C PHE A 156 -27.13 -2.47 12.93
N GLY A 157 -27.31 -1.98 11.70
CA GLY A 157 -28.27 -0.94 11.40
C GLY A 157 -29.71 -1.38 11.72
N VAL A 158 -30.11 -2.57 11.26
CA VAL A 158 -31.43 -3.13 11.58
C VAL A 158 -31.57 -3.41 13.08
N LEU A 159 -30.56 -4.01 13.72
CA LEU A 159 -30.57 -4.26 15.16
C LEU A 159 -30.63 -2.99 16.01
N SER A 160 -30.14 -1.85 15.49
CA SER A 160 -30.20 -0.57 16.20
C SER A 160 -31.58 0.10 16.09
N ASP A 161 -32.39 -0.29 15.11
CA ASP A 161 -33.73 0.26 14.88
C ASP A 161 -34.83 -0.52 15.61
N VAL A 162 -34.56 -1.81 15.90
CA VAL A 162 -35.41 -2.68 16.73
C VAL A 162 -35.20 -2.40 18.22
#